data_AF-A0A524QRW9-F1
#
_entry.id   AF-A0A524QRW9-F1
#
_cell.length_a   1.000
_cell.length_b   1.000
_cell.length_c   1.000
_cell.angle_alpha   90.00
_cell.angle_beta   90.00
_cell.angle_gamma   90.00
#
_symmetry.space_group_name_H-M   'P 1'
#
loop_
_entity.id
_entity.type
_entity.pdbx_description
1 polymer ?
#
loop_
_entity_poly.entity_id
_entity_poly.type
_entity_poly.pdbx_seq_one_letter_code
_entity_poly.pdbx_strand_id
1 'polypeptide(L)'
;MVYKRLSQQIAETRVDDVKTLDSMTETILEKSYKDPREVVGLAHSEDENIQTTASALLLSLGNLSLSPLLDSAASDIPEDYVWDMQTAAKLHLDSRGRIVKALEKMLTDVRPVDVGSPFSFKEEKPVARRVCDEAYLLLRKLLAFEENEEDRMLNELTFLNMEDKERDSEIKRFLQTKTWISLIETTEVE
;
A
#
# COMPACT_ATOMS: atom_id res chain seq x y z
N MET A 1 12.94 -23.09 -25.81
CA MET A 1 13.33 -21.71 -25.47
C MET A 1 13.65 -21.69 -23.98
N VAL A 2 14.93 -21.59 -23.59
CA VAL A 2 15.33 -21.64 -22.18
C VAL A 2 15.07 -20.26 -21.59
N TYR A 3 14.06 -20.14 -20.74
CA TYR A 3 13.83 -18.90 -20.01
C TYR A 3 15.04 -18.64 -19.11
N LYS A 4 15.79 -17.55 -19.36
CA LYS A 4 16.73 -17.01 -18.37
C LYS A 4 15.95 -16.75 -17.08
N ARG A 5 16.55 -17.05 -15.92
CA ARG A 5 15.94 -16.71 -14.63
C ARG A 5 15.78 -15.18 -14.54
N LEU A 6 14.63 -14.71 -14.05
CA LEU A 6 14.32 -13.28 -13.90
C LEU A 6 15.43 -12.52 -13.16
N SER A 7 16.01 -13.13 -12.11
CA SER A 7 17.13 -12.56 -11.36
C SER A 7 18.37 -12.26 -12.22
N GLN A 8 18.65 -13.10 -13.21
CA GLN A 8 19.77 -12.89 -14.13
C GLN A 8 19.46 -11.75 -15.11
N GLN A 9 18.22 -11.64 -15.59
CA GLN A 9 17.81 -10.55 -16.46
C GLN A 9 17.88 -9.21 -15.73
N ILE A 10 17.38 -9.13 -14.49
CA ILE A 10 17.47 -7.90 -13.67
C ILE A 10 18.92 -7.49 -13.44
N ALA A 11 19.83 -8.44 -13.17
CA ALA A 11 21.24 -8.13 -12.94
C ALA A 11 21.97 -7.61 -14.19
N GLU A 12 21.48 -7.97 -15.39
CA GLU A 12 22.07 -7.58 -16.68
C GLU A 12 21.44 -6.28 -17.25
N THR A 13 20.24 -5.89 -16.79
CA THR A 13 19.51 -4.70 -17.26
C THR A 13 19.95 -3.44 -16.51
N ARG A 14 20.20 -2.35 -17.25
CA ARG A 14 20.49 -1.04 -16.66
C ARG A 14 19.20 -0.27 -16.35
N VAL A 15 19.22 0.54 -15.30
CA VAL A 15 18.06 1.34 -14.85
C VAL A 15 17.61 2.38 -15.89
N ASP A 16 18.52 2.82 -16.76
CA ASP A 16 18.26 3.78 -17.84
C ASP A 16 17.75 3.13 -19.14
N ASP A 17 17.72 1.79 -19.24
CA ASP A 17 17.18 1.07 -20.38
C ASP A 17 15.66 0.84 -20.25
N VAL A 18 14.91 1.94 -20.41
CA VAL A 18 13.45 1.98 -20.24
C VAL A 18 12.74 0.94 -21.10
N LYS A 19 13.16 0.75 -22.36
CA LYS A 19 12.51 -0.20 -23.28
C LYS A 19 12.63 -1.65 -22.81
N THR A 20 13.80 -2.04 -22.34
CA THR A 20 14.01 -3.39 -21.78
C THR A 20 13.21 -3.56 -20.49
N LEU A 21 13.18 -2.54 -19.62
CA LEU A 21 12.38 -2.57 -18.39
C LEU A 21 10.87 -2.68 -18.67
N ASP A 22 10.35 -1.95 -19.66
CA ASP A 22 8.95 -2.01 -20.08
C ASP A 22 8.59 -3.40 -20.60
N SER A 23 9.39 -3.96 -21.52
CA SER A 23 9.16 -5.29 -22.07
C SER A 23 9.22 -6.40 -21.00
N MET A 24 10.14 -6.28 -20.04
CA MET A 24 10.21 -7.18 -18.89
C MET A 24 8.95 -7.07 -18.03
N THR A 25 8.49 -5.84 -17.77
CA THR A 25 7.28 -5.56 -16.98
C THR A 25 6.04 -6.16 -17.63
N GLU A 26 5.82 -5.90 -18.93
CA GLU A 26 4.72 -6.49 -19.69
C GLU A 26 4.73 -8.02 -19.62
N THR A 27 5.90 -8.64 -19.79
CA THR A 27 6.03 -10.10 -19.73
C THR A 27 5.67 -10.66 -18.34
N ILE A 28 6.06 -9.96 -17.27
CA ILE A 28 5.74 -10.37 -15.90
C ILE A 28 4.24 -10.20 -15.64
N LEU A 29 3.67 -9.05 -15.98
CA LEU A 29 2.25 -8.77 -15.76
C LEU A 29 1.36 -9.76 -16.52
N GLU A 30 1.67 -10.02 -17.80
CA GLU A 30 0.90 -10.96 -18.61
C GLU A 30 0.92 -12.37 -18.01
N LYS A 31 2.09 -12.82 -17.53
CA LYS A 31 2.20 -14.13 -16.86
C LYS A 31 1.50 -14.16 -15.50
N SER A 32 1.58 -13.08 -14.74
CA SER A 32 1.03 -12.99 -13.39
C SER A 32 -0.50 -12.85 -13.37
N TYR A 33 -1.09 -12.25 -14.41
CA TYR A 33 -2.52 -11.98 -14.47
C TYR A 33 -3.31 -12.86 -15.43
N LYS A 34 -2.65 -13.69 -16.25
CA LYS A 34 -3.33 -14.63 -17.16
C LYS A 34 -4.36 -15.50 -16.42
N ASP A 35 -3.91 -16.26 -15.42
CA ASP A 35 -4.79 -17.20 -14.72
C ASP A 35 -5.85 -16.47 -13.88
N PRO A 36 -5.50 -15.41 -13.10
CA PRO A 36 -6.52 -14.60 -12.43
C PRO A 36 -7.61 -14.04 -13.34
N ARG A 37 -7.27 -13.55 -14.55
CA ARG A 37 -8.25 -13.07 -15.53
C ARG A 37 -9.21 -14.17 -16.00
N GLU A 38 -8.67 -15.37 -16.24
CA GLU A 38 -9.50 -16.53 -16.61
C GLU A 38 -10.46 -16.89 -15.48
N VAL A 39 -9.99 -16.89 -14.24
CA VAL A 39 -10.83 -17.17 -13.07
C VAL A 39 -11.93 -16.12 -12.89
N VAL A 40 -11.66 -14.84 -13.15
CA VAL A 40 -12.71 -13.79 -13.16
C VAL A 40 -13.79 -14.11 -14.18
N GLY A 41 -13.43 -14.50 -15.40
CA GLY A 41 -14.42 -14.91 -16.41
C GLY A 41 -15.26 -16.11 -15.96
N LEU A 42 -14.65 -17.09 -15.27
CA LEU A 42 -15.35 -18.25 -14.73
C LEU A 42 -16.24 -17.92 -13.53
N ALA A 43 -16.00 -16.82 -12.81
CA ALA A 43 -16.85 -16.37 -11.72
C ALA A 43 -18.23 -15.89 -12.21
N HIS A 44 -18.35 -15.55 -13.49
CA HIS A 44 -19.60 -15.15 -14.16
C HIS A 44 -20.23 -16.29 -14.98
N SER A 45 -19.80 -17.53 -14.74
CA SER A 45 -20.35 -18.73 -15.40
C SER A 45 -21.80 -18.99 -14.99
N GLU A 46 -22.64 -19.46 -15.93
CA GLU A 46 -23.99 -19.96 -15.62
C GLU A 46 -23.98 -21.26 -14.80
N ASP A 47 -22.88 -22.02 -14.85
CA ASP A 47 -22.67 -23.19 -13.98
C ASP A 47 -22.33 -22.73 -12.55
N GLU A 48 -23.27 -22.94 -11.62
CA GLU A 48 -23.19 -22.55 -10.21
C GLU A 48 -21.95 -23.13 -9.50
N ASN A 49 -21.53 -24.34 -9.85
CA ASN A 49 -20.37 -24.98 -9.22
C ASN A 49 -19.06 -24.35 -9.70
N ILE A 50 -18.97 -24.03 -11.00
CA ILE A 50 -17.83 -23.30 -11.57
C ILE A 50 -17.76 -21.88 -10.97
N GLN A 51 -18.88 -21.16 -10.98
CA GLN A 51 -18.98 -19.81 -10.43
C GLN A 51 -18.55 -19.77 -8.95
N THR A 52 -19.08 -20.67 -8.13
CA THR A 52 -18.77 -20.72 -6.69
C THR A 52 -17.29 -21.03 -6.45
N THR A 53 -16.73 -21.97 -7.23
CA THR A 53 -15.32 -22.36 -7.11
C THR A 53 -14.39 -21.22 -7.53
N ALA A 54 -14.68 -20.57 -8.66
CA ALA A 54 -13.93 -19.43 -9.17
C ALA A 54 -13.97 -18.26 -8.18
N SER A 55 -15.13 -17.96 -7.61
CA SER A 55 -15.32 -16.94 -6.58
C SER A 55 -14.42 -17.18 -5.35
N ALA A 56 -14.39 -18.42 -4.84
CA ALA A 56 -13.54 -18.78 -3.71
C ALA A 56 -12.04 -18.68 -4.05
N LEU A 57 -11.68 -19.03 -5.28
CA LEU A 57 -10.30 -18.95 -5.77
C LEU A 57 -9.83 -17.49 -5.89
N LEU A 58 -10.67 -16.57 -6.38
CA LEU A 58 -10.35 -15.14 -6.48
C LEU A 58 -10.01 -14.53 -5.12
N LEU A 59 -10.78 -14.88 -4.08
CA LEU A 59 -10.50 -14.46 -2.71
C LEU A 59 -9.16 -15.03 -2.19
N SER A 60 -8.84 -16.27 -2.56
CA SER A 60 -7.61 -16.95 -2.15
C SER A 60 -6.36 -16.41 -2.86
N LEU A 61 -6.50 -16.03 -4.13
CA LEU A 61 -5.45 -15.37 -4.93
C LEU A 61 -5.13 -13.96 -4.41
N GLY A 62 -6.05 -13.33 -3.67
CA GLY A 62 -5.80 -12.06 -2.99
C GLY A 62 -5.56 -10.91 -3.97
N ASN A 63 -4.48 -10.15 -3.76
CA ASN A 63 -4.14 -8.99 -4.59
C ASN A 63 -3.86 -9.31 -6.06
N LEU A 64 -3.54 -10.56 -6.41
CA LEU A 64 -3.34 -10.93 -7.81
C LEU A 64 -4.64 -10.87 -8.62
N SER A 65 -5.79 -10.97 -7.95
CA SER A 65 -7.11 -10.85 -8.57
C SER A 65 -7.59 -9.41 -8.69
N LEU A 66 -6.97 -8.45 -7.97
CA LEU A 66 -7.53 -7.09 -7.84
C LEU A 66 -7.58 -6.36 -9.18
N SER A 67 -6.46 -6.29 -9.92
CA SER A 67 -6.45 -5.67 -11.24
C SER A 67 -7.37 -6.38 -12.24
N PRO A 68 -7.34 -7.71 -12.39
CA PRO A 68 -8.31 -8.44 -13.20
C PRO A 68 -9.78 -8.14 -12.89
N LEU A 69 -10.16 -8.06 -11.61
CA LEU A 69 -11.52 -7.71 -11.19
C LEU A 69 -11.89 -6.27 -11.53
N LEU A 70 -10.96 -5.33 -11.40
CA LEU A 70 -11.20 -3.93 -11.78
C LEU A 70 -11.27 -3.76 -13.30
N ASP A 71 -10.47 -4.52 -14.05
CA ASP A 71 -10.49 -4.54 -15.51
C ASP A 71 -11.79 -5.19 -16.03
N SER A 72 -12.34 -6.20 -15.34
CA SER A 72 -13.62 -6.84 -15.68
C SER A 72 -14.84 -6.07 -15.23
N ALA A 73 -14.68 -5.13 -14.29
CA ALA A 73 -15.74 -4.27 -13.76
C ALA A 73 -16.32 -3.28 -14.81
N ALA A 74 -16.19 -3.57 -16.09
CA ALA A 74 -16.95 -2.94 -17.18
C ALA A 74 -18.05 -3.88 -17.71
N SER A 75 -18.44 -4.92 -16.97
CA SER A 75 -19.51 -5.83 -17.38
C SER A 75 -20.80 -5.09 -17.68
N ASP A 76 -21.42 -5.40 -18.83
CA ASP A 76 -22.76 -4.91 -19.20
C ASP A 76 -23.87 -5.49 -18.31
N ILE A 77 -23.54 -6.50 -17.48
CA ILE A 77 -24.44 -7.14 -16.52
C ILE A 77 -24.25 -6.45 -15.16
N PRO A 78 -25.24 -5.69 -14.66
CA PRO A 78 -25.12 -4.93 -13.42
C PRO A 78 -24.79 -5.77 -12.18
N GLU A 79 -25.33 -6.99 -12.11
CA GLU A 79 -25.11 -7.92 -11.00
C GLU A 79 -23.63 -8.32 -10.91
N ASP A 80 -23.04 -8.69 -12.05
CA ASP A 80 -21.62 -9.06 -12.16
C ASP A 80 -20.72 -7.88 -11.80
N TYR A 81 -21.06 -6.67 -12.29
CA TYR A 81 -20.32 -5.46 -11.95
C TYR A 81 -20.31 -5.18 -10.44
N VAL A 82 -21.48 -5.24 -9.79
CA VAL A 82 -21.58 -5.03 -8.34
C VAL A 82 -20.80 -6.10 -7.59
N TRP A 83 -20.89 -7.36 -8.02
CA TRP A 83 -20.18 -8.46 -7.39
C TRP A 83 -18.65 -8.32 -7.53
N ASP A 84 -18.15 -7.97 -8.71
CA ASP A 84 -16.73 -7.73 -8.97
C ASP A 84 -16.21 -6.59 -8.08
N MET A 85 -16.96 -5.49 -8.00
CA MET A 85 -16.60 -4.33 -7.16
C MET A 85 -16.63 -4.66 -5.66
N GLN A 86 -17.59 -5.46 -5.19
CA GLN A 86 -17.64 -5.94 -3.81
C GLN A 86 -16.42 -6.81 -3.48
N THR A 87 -16.06 -7.71 -4.40
CA THR A 87 -14.90 -8.59 -4.25
C THR A 87 -13.60 -7.78 -4.26
N ALA A 88 -13.45 -6.83 -5.18
CA ALA A 88 -12.30 -5.92 -5.25
C ALA A 88 -12.16 -5.09 -3.96
N ALA A 89 -13.26 -4.50 -3.47
CA ALA A 89 -13.27 -3.75 -2.22
C ALA A 89 -12.86 -4.61 -1.02
N LYS A 90 -13.36 -5.85 -0.93
CA LYS A 90 -13.00 -6.80 0.14
C LYS A 90 -11.52 -7.15 0.10
N LEU A 91 -10.96 -7.43 -1.07
CA LEU A 91 -9.54 -7.72 -1.27
C LEU A 91 -8.66 -6.52 -0.87
N HIS A 92 -9.06 -5.31 -1.26
CA HIS A 92 -8.37 -4.09 -0.88
C HIS A 92 -8.36 -3.89 0.64
N LEU A 93 -9.52 -4.10 1.31
CA LEU A 93 -9.63 -3.98 2.76
C LEU A 93 -8.77 -5.01 3.50
N ASP A 94 -8.72 -6.27 3.04
CA ASP A 94 -7.85 -7.29 3.65
C ASP A 94 -6.37 -6.91 3.53
N SER A 95 -5.95 -6.45 2.35
CA SER A 95 -4.59 -5.97 2.13
C SER A 95 -4.23 -4.76 2.97
N ARG A 96 -5.14 -3.79 3.08
CA ARG A 96 -5.00 -2.65 3.99
C ARG A 96 -4.85 -3.11 5.43
N GLY A 97 -5.66 -4.08 5.87
CA GLY A 97 -5.55 -4.67 7.21
C GLY A 97 -4.21 -5.35 7.48
N ARG A 98 -3.63 -6.04 6.48
CA ARG A 98 -2.28 -6.64 6.58
C ARG A 98 -1.19 -5.57 6.72
N ILE A 99 -1.28 -4.48 5.97
CA ILE A 99 -0.35 -3.34 6.06
C ILE A 99 -0.44 -2.71 7.45
N VAL A 100 -1.64 -2.40 7.93
CA VAL A 100 -1.86 -1.85 9.28
C VAL A 100 -1.22 -2.74 10.34
N LYS A 101 -1.46 -4.06 10.30
CA LYS A 101 -0.86 -5.01 11.26
C LYS A 101 0.66 -5.03 11.20
N ALA A 102 1.26 -4.82 10.03
CA ALA A 102 2.72 -4.74 9.89
C ALA A 102 3.26 -3.42 10.49
N LEU A 103 2.59 -2.29 10.19
CA LEU A 103 2.96 -0.98 10.73
C LEU A 103 2.76 -0.89 12.25
N GLU A 104 1.70 -1.47 12.80
CA GLU A 104 1.48 -1.50 14.25
C GLU A 104 2.62 -2.21 15.00
N LYS A 105 3.24 -3.23 14.40
CA LYS A 105 4.42 -3.90 14.98
C LYS A 105 5.66 -3.01 14.95
N MET A 106 5.73 -2.05 14.04
CA MET A 106 6.85 -1.11 13.92
C MET A 106 6.76 0.04 14.92
N LEU A 107 5.58 0.31 15.50
CA LEU A 107 5.38 1.42 16.45
C LEU A 107 6.21 1.32 17.75
N THR A 108 6.79 0.17 18.04
CA THR A 108 7.68 -0.03 19.20
C THR A 108 9.17 -0.10 18.83
N ASP A 109 9.50 0.02 17.55
CA ASP A 109 10.86 -0.07 17.05
C ASP A 109 11.53 1.31 17.02
N VAL A 110 12.38 1.56 18.01
CA VAL A 110 13.09 2.85 18.18
C VAL A 110 14.40 2.93 17.39
N ARG A 111 14.71 1.94 16.53
CA ARG A 111 15.94 1.98 15.74
C ARG A 111 15.94 3.21 14.82
N PRO A 112 17.09 3.90 14.68
CA PRO A 112 17.20 5.04 13.77
C PRO A 112 17.06 4.60 12.32
N VAL A 113 16.41 5.42 11.51
CA VAL A 113 16.32 5.27 10.06
C VAL A 113 17.41 6.12 9.43
N ASP A 114 18.23 5.51 8.57
CA ASP A 114 19.14 6.26 7.72
C ASP A 114 18.33 6.94 6.61
N VAL A 115 18.09 8.24 6.78
CA VAL A 115 17.36 9.05 5.80
C VAL A 115 18.17 9.33 4.53
N GLY A 116 19.38 8.77 4.42
CA GLY A 116 20.32 9.02 3.34
C GLY A 116 20.90 10.43 3.45
N SER A 117 22.18 10.59 3.11
CA SER A 117 22.71 11.93 2.85
C SER A 117 22.10 12.41 1.54
N PRO A 118 21.30 13.50 1.52
CA PRO A 118 20.87 14.06 0.25
C PRO A 118 22.14 14.56 -0.44
N PHE A 119 22.49 13.96 -1.57
CA PHE A 119 23.38 14.60 -2.50
C PHE A 119 22.83 16.02 -2.77
N SER A 120 23.66 17.03 -2.49
CA SER A 120 23.54 18.44 -2.94
C SER A 120 22.74 19.42 -2.06
N PHE A 121 23.48 20.35 -1.42
CA PHE A 121 23.12 21.74 -1.12
C PHE A 121 21.88 22.08 -0.25
N LYS A 122 21.47 21.24 0.71
CA LYS A 122 20.55 21.71 1.78
C LYS A 122 21.36 22.09 3.03
N GLU A 123 21.24 23.34 3.46
CA GLU A 123 21.89 23.86 4.69
C GLU A 123 21.31 23.21 5.96
N GLU A 124 20.07 22.70 5.89
CA GLU A 124 19.42 22.01 7.01
C GLU A 124 19.61 20.50 6.94
N LYS A 125 20.17 19.95 8.02
CA LYS A 125 20.28 18.51 8.22
C LYS A 125 18.88 17.91 8.35
N PRO A 126 18.56 16.79 7.67
CA PRO A 126 17.27 16.14 7.84
C PRO A 126 17.06 15.75 9.31
N VAL A 127 15.83 15.96 9.79
CA VAL A 127 15.42 15.59 11.15
C VAL A 127 15.65 14.10 11.37
N ALA A 128 16.18 13.73 12.54
CA ALA A 128 16.40 12.33 12.89
C ALA A 128 15.06 11.59 13.01
N ARG A 129 14.96 10.46 12.29
CA ARG A 129 13.74 9.63 12.24
C ARG A 129 14.02 8.23 12.77
N ARG A 130 13.03 7.63 13.41
CA ARG A 130 13.06 6.24 13.91
C ARG A 130 12.03 5.40 13.17
N VAL A 131 12.15 4.08 13.26
CA VAL A 131 11.21 3.15 12.60
C VAL A 131 9.77 3.36 13.11
N CYS A 132 9.59 3.63 14.41
CA CYS A 132 8.29 3.92 15.00
C CYS A 132 7.66 5.23 14.49
N ASP A 133 8.49 6.26 14.23
CA ASP A 133 8.03 7.55 13.70
C ASP A 133 7.49 7.37 12.27
N GLU A 134 8.22 6.66 11.41
CA GLU A 134 7.78 6.34 10.05
C GLU A 134 6.51 5.49 10.03
N ALA A 135 6.42 4.52 10.95
CA ALA A 135 5.22 3.69 11.07
C ALA A 135 3.98 4.51 11.47
N TYR A 136 4.14 5.47 12.38
CA TYR A 136 3.07 6.37 12.77
C TYR A 136 2.59 7.23 11.60
N LEU A 137 3.51 7.84 10.85
CA LEU A 137 3.18 8.66 9.69
C LEU A 137 2.49 7.85 8.58
N LEU A 138 2.97 6.64 8.30
CA LEU A 138 2.35 5.74 7.32
C LEU A 138 0.96 5.28 7.76
N LEU A 139 0.75 4.99 9.05
CA LEU A 139 -0.58 4.68 9.59
C LEU A 139 -1.53 5.86 9.45
N ARG A 140 -1.07 7.08 9.72
CA ARG A 140 -1.87 8.30 9.54
C ARG A 140 -2.28 8.47 8.10
N LYS A 141 -1.33 8.38 7.16
CA LYS A 141 -1.61 8.43 5.71
C LYS A 141 -2.63 7.37 5.26
N LEU A 142 -2.61 6.19 5.87
CA LEU A 142 -3.50 5.09 5.48
C LEU A 142 -4.89 5.16 6.13
N LEU A 143 -5.02 5.79 7.30
CA LEU A 143 -6.22 5.71 8.15
C LEU A 143 -6.91 7.06 8.42
N ALA A 144 -6.21 8.19 8.31
CA ALA A 144 -6.76 9.53 8.54
C ALA A 144 -7.43 10.08 7.27
N PHE A 145 -8.56 9.46 6.89
CA PHE A 145 -9.26 9.80 5.64
C PHE A 145 -9.85 11.21 5.59
N GLU A 146 -10.06 11.83 6.74
CA GLU A 146 -10.63 13.17 6.87
C GLU A 146 -9.57 14.26 6.64
N GLU A 147 -8.28 13.91 6.67
CA GLU A 147 -7.18 14.85 6.44
C GLU A 147 -6.96 15.06 4.95
N ASN A 148 -7.01 16.33 4.52
CA ASN A 148 -6.56 16.70 3.19
C ASN A 148 -5.02 16.63 3.11
N GLU A 149 -4.47 16.83 1.90
CA GLU A 149 -3.04 16.73 1.67
C GLU A 149 -2.21 17.80 2.41
N GLU A 150 -2.75 19.01 2.53
CA GLU A 150 -2.10 20.13 3.23
C GLU A 150 -2.04 19.88 4.74
N ASP A 151 -3.18 19.50 5.35
CA ASP A 151 -3.26 19.15 6.77
C ASP A 151 -2.31 17.99 7.10
N ARG A 152 -2.25 16.98 6.24
CA ARG A 152 -1.33 15.84 6.41
C ARG A 152 0.13 16.28 6.37
N MET A 153 0.50 17.15 5.44
CA MET A 153 1.86 17.68 5.33
C MET A 153 2.25 18.50 6.57
N LEU A 154 1.35 19.35 7.05
CA LEU A 154 1.57 20.15 8.25
C LEU A 154 1.68 19.25 9.49
N ASN A 155 0.80 18.27 9.65
CA ASN A 155 0.87 17.31 10.77
C ASN A 155 2.16 16.48 10.74
N GLU A 156 2.62 16.05 9.56
CA GLU A 156 3.90 15.36 9.41
C GLU A 156 5.06 16.25 9.87
N LEU A 157 5.09 17.52 9.41
CA LEU A 157 6.12 18.48 9.79
C LEU A 157 6.11 18.74 11.30
N THR A 158 4.94 19.00 11.88
CA THR A 158 4.77 19.24 13.32
C THR A 158 5.23 18.02 14.12
N PHE A 159 4.76 16.81 13.76
CA PHE A 159 5.18 15.58 14.43
C PHE A 159 6.68 15.35 14.37
N LEU A 160 7.32 15.60 13.22
CA LEU A 160 8.76 15.39 13.08
C LEU A 160 9.57 16.42 13.87
N ASN A 161 9.07 17.64 14.03
CA ASN A 161 9.74 18.71 14.79
C ASN A 161 9.58 18.59 16.32
N MET A 162 8.69 17.72 16.80
CA MET A 162 8.56 17.39 18.22
C MET A 162 9.83 16.70 18.77
N GLU A 163 10.07 16.83 20.07
CA GLU A 163 11.10 16.04 20.75
C GLU A 163 10.72 14.55 20.78
N ASP A 164 11.72 13.65 20.89
CA ASP A 164 11.50 12.20 20.96
C ASP A 164 10.45 11.79 21.99
N LYS A 165 10.44 12.45 23.17
CA LYS A 165 9.47 12.17 24.24
C LYS A 165 8.05 12.55 23.87
N GLU A 166 7.88 13.63 23.12
CA GLU A 166 6.59 14.10 22.65
C GLU A 166 6.06 13.18 21.55
N ARG A 167 6.93 12.79 20.60
CA ARG A 167 6.61 11.76 19.58
C ARG A 167 6.19 10.44 20.21
N ASP A 168 6.94 9.96 21.21
CA ASP A 168 6.61 8.72 21.93
C ASP A 168 5.27 8.82 22.66
N SER A 169 4.99 9.98 23.25
CA SER A 169 3.72 10.25 23.94
C SER A 169 2.55 10.27 22.97
N GLU A 170 2.73 10.86 21.79
CA GLU A 170 1.73 10.90 20.72
C GLU A 170 1.47 9.51 20.13
N ILE A 171 2.51 8.73 19.85
CA ILE A 171 2.36 7.33 19.41
C ILE A 171 1.59 6.53 20.46
N LYS A 172 1.93 6.69 21.74
CA LYS A 172 1.24 6.01 22.84
C LYS A 172 -0.23 6.44 22.95
N ARG A 173 -0.52 7.74 22.81
CA ARG A 173 -1.89 8.28 22.77
C ARG A 173 -2.68 7.66 21.62
N PHE A 174 -2.11 7.61 20.42
CA PHE A 174 -2.74 6.97 19.28
C PHE A 174 -2.99 5.48 19.52
N LEU A 175 -2.03 4.74 20.08
CA LEU A 175 -2.21 3.32 20.41
C LEU A 175 -3.37 3.06 21.39
N GLN A 176 -3.61 3.98 22.32
CA GLN A 176 -4.67 3.87 23.34
C GLN A 176 -6.04 4.31 22.80
N THR A 177 -6.09 5.43 22.08
CA THR A 177 -7.33 6.05 21.63
C THR A 177 -7.81 5.54 20.27
N LYS A 178 -6.88 5.12 19.42
CA LYS A 178 -7.08 4.80 18.00
C LYS A 178 -7.70 5.95 17.20
N THR A 179 -7.51 7.18 17.67
CA THR A 179 -8.08 8.40 17.08
C THR A 179 -6.97 9.34 16.61
N TRP A 180 -7.13 9.87 15.39
CA TRP A 180 -6.27 10.92 14.83
C TRP A 180 -6.73 12.29 15.33
N ILE A 181 -5.77 13.14 15.70
CA ILE A 181 -6.02 14.53 16.13
C ILE A 181 -5.13 15.46 15.33
N SER A 182 -5.60 16.68 15.07
CA SER A 182 -4.75 17.74 14.50
C SER A 182 -3.67 18.12 15.52
N LEU A 183 -2.40 18.02 15.10
CA LEU A 183 -1.24 18.44 15.88
C LEU A 183 -0.99 19.95 15.74
N ILE A 184 -1.59 20.59 14.74
CA ILE A 184 -1.42 22.02 14.46
C ILE A 184 -2.18 22.84 15.51
N GLU A 185 -3.44 22.49 15.77
CA GLU A 185 -4.32 23.19 16.72
C GLU A 185 -3.89 23.02 18.18
N THR A 186 -3.15 21.95 18.49
CA THR A 186 -2.68 21.68 19.86
C THR A 186 -1.44 22.50 20.23
N THR A 187 -0.79 23.16 19.26
CA THR A 187 0.42 23.96 19.48
C THR A 187 0.11 25.46 19.70
N GLU A 188 -1.13 25.92 19.45
CA GLU A 188 -1.54 27.33 19.60
C GLU A 188 -2.06 27.70 21.00
N VAL A 189 -1.99 26.77 21.97
CA VAL A 189 -2.40 27.02 23.36
C VAL A 189 -1.17 27.13 24.25
N GLU A 190 -0.50 28.28 24.18
CA GLU A 190 0.38 28.82 25.24
C GLU A 190 -0.07 30.22 25.66
#